data_AF-E8UZB1-F1
#
_entry.id   AF-E8UZB1-F1
#
_cell.length_a   1.000
_cell.length_b   1.000
_cell.length_c   1.000
_cell.angle_alpha   90.00
_cell.angle_beta   90.00
_cell.angle_gamma   90.00
#
_symmetry.space_group_name_H-M   'P 1'
#
loop_
_entity.id
_entity.type
_entity.pdbx_description
1 polymer ?
#
loop_
_entity_poly.entity_id
_entity_poly.type
_entity_poly.pdbx_seq_one_letter_code
_entity_poly.pdbx_strand_id
1 'polypeptide(L)'
;MAKKAAKSVKKTDNKSAVAPKKISGARRSSLSRPNSSSKSSPKSSRKTPPPILDQPRELVVLTGISGAGKLSALKAFEDLGFYSVDNLPLELIPRFADLVHGSREIRRAAIGVDIREGLIERFPAILKQVRKVLPTTVVYLEASDDVLVRRYSETRRPHPLGRGETVIRSIRSERKRLDPVRNVADVLIDTGKFNVHELRAHINQQFERGDHDRGLLISTTSFGFKNGVPTDSDLVFDVRFLPNPHFIPEFRPLTGQDPRVAEYVMSFPQTKEFLERVEQLLLFLLPHYVKEGKSYLTVAFGCTGGQHRSVAIAEEMKKRLAAHDYRANISHRDMPRLEGAKKA
;
A
#
# COMPACT_ATOMS: atom_id res chain seq x y z
N MET A 1 -59.08 9.08 -31.90
CA MET A 1 -59.77 8.45 -33.04
C MET A 1 -58.76 7.59 -33.81
N ALA A 2 -59.24 6.45 -34.32
CA ALA A 2 -58.47 5.26 -34.67
C ALA A 2 -57.90 5.23 -36.11
N LYS A 3 -56.81 4.45 -36.31
CA LYS A 3 -56.60 3.37 -37.32
C LYS A 3 -55.08 3.13 -37.52
N LYS A 4 -54.55 1.94 -37.20
CA LYS A 4 -54.31 0.74 -38.05
C LYS A 4 -53.25 0.97 -39.14
N ALA A 5 -52.34 0.06 -39.52
CA ALA A 5 -51.93 -1.28 -39.06
C ALA A 5 -50.79 -1.78 -39.99
N ALA A 6 -49.95 -2.72 -39.49
CA ALA A 6 -49.40 -3.94 -40.16
C ALA A 6 -48.57 -3.79 -41.47
N LYS A 7 -47.63 -4.65 -41.90
CA LYS A 7 -47.15 -6.04 -41.65
C LYS A 7 -45.83 -6.15 -42.48
N SER A 8 -44.71 -6.71 -42.00
CA SER A 8 -44.30 -8.14 -41.94
C SER A 8 -43.83 -8.78 -43.27
N VAL A 9 -42.92 -9.78 -43.10
CA VAL A 9 -42.45 -10.87 -43.99
C VAL A 9 -41.16 -10.55 -44.78
N LYS A 10 -39.96 -11.15 -44.60
CA LYS A 10 -39.40 -12.49 -44.24
C LYS A 10 -39.18 -13.43 -45.45
N LYS A 11 -37.99 -14.08 -45.47
CA LYS A 11 -37.53 -15.28 -46.26
C LYS A 11 -37.13 -15.01 -47.72
N THR A 12 -36.11 -15.62 -48.33
CA THR A 12 -35.48 -16.98 -48.30
C THR A 12 -34.01 -16.88 -48.78
N ASP A 13 -33.01 -17.53 -48.17
CA ASP A 13 -32.49 -18.91 -48.38
C ASP A 13 -32.21 -19.36 -49.83
N ASN A 14 -30.94 -19.63 -50.18
CA ASN A 14 -30.32 -20.93 -50.58
C ASN A 14 -28.98 -20.73 -51.34
N LYS A 15 -27.82 -21.20 -50.85
CA LYS A 15 -27.04 -22.41 -51.29
C LYS A 15 -27.08 -22.66 -52.81
N SER A 16 -25.99 -22.90 -53.56
CA SER A 16 -24.90 -23.89 -53.42
C SER A 16 -23.84 -23.59 -54.52
N ALA A 17 -22.53 -23.58 -54.25
CA ALA A 17 -21.55 -24.67 -54.42
C ALA A 17 -20.94 -24.87 -55.83
N VAL A 18 -19.64 -25.25 -55.80
CA VAL A 18 -18.83 -25.98 -56.82
C VAL A 18 -17.83 -25.16 -57.68
N ALA A 19 -16.54 -25.41 -57.44
CA ALA A 19 -15.35 -25.10 -58.26
C ALA A 19 -15.15 -26.20 -59.34
N PRO A 20 -14.27 -26.14 -60.39
CA PRO A 20 -12.80 -25.99 -60.21
C PRO A 20 -11.92 -25.48 -61.41
N LYS A 21 -10.63 -25.19 -61.07
CA LYS A 21 -9.34 -25.43 -61.77
C LYS A 21 -8.96 -24.85 -63.16
N LYS A 22 -7.81 -24.13 -63.11
CA LYS A 22 -6.54 -24.17 -63.91
C LYS A 22 -6.56 -23.96 -65.43
N ILE A 23 -5.79 -22.98 -65.93
CA ILE A 23 -4.86 -22.97 -67.13
C ILE A 23 -3.93 -21.73 -66.96
N SER A 24 -2.61 -21.78 -66.75
CA SER A 24 -1.41 -22.01 -67.61
C SER A 24 -0.82 -20.79 -68.37
N GLY A 25 0.52 -20.59 -68.28
CA GLY A 25 1.39 -19.87 -69.22
C GLY A 25 1.52 -18.34 -69.01
N ALA A 26 2.65 -17.63 -69.18
CA ALA A 26 3.98 -17.95 -69.71
C ALA A 26 5.02 -16.86 -69.32
N ARG A 27 6.31 -17.24 -69.45
CA ARG A 27 7.60 -16.52 -69.69
C ARG A 27 7.49 -15.07 -70.22
N ARG A 28 8.46 -14.13 -70.14
CA ARG A 28 9.86 -13.96 -69.64
C ARG A 28 10.16 -12.46 -69.87
N SER A 29 10.88 -11.76 -68.99
CA SER A 29 12.01 -10.87 -69.36
C SER A 29 12.62 -10.16 -68.14
N SER A 30 13.93 -10.20 -68.11
CA SER A 30 14.90 -9.79 -67.09
C SER A 30 15.33 -8.32 -67.16
N LEU A 31 16.06 -7.88 -66.12
CA LEU A 31 16.82 -6.64 -65.87
C LEU A 31 16.06 -5.70 -64.89
N SER A 32 16.54 -5.29 -63.72
CA SER A 32 17.90 -5.24 -63.13
C SER A 32 17.79 -5.10 -61.60
N ARG A 33 18.82 -5.57 -60.88
CA ARG A 33 19.04 -5.56 -59.41
C ARG A 33 19.36 -4.13 -58.89
N PRO A 34 19.22 -3.79 -57.58
CA PRO A 34 19.87 -4.52 -56.48
C PRO A 34 19.14 -4.66 -55.12
N ASN A 35 19.59 -5.70 -54.41
CA ASN A 35 19.50 -6.04 -52.99
C ASN A 35 18.79 -5.07 -52.02
N SER A 36 17.75 -5.57 -51.36
CA SER A 36 17.64 -5.49 -49.90
C SER A 36 16.95 -6.74 -49.35
N SER A 37 17.70 -7.51 -48.56
CA SER A 37 17.25 -8.72 -47.89
C SER A 37 16.42 -8.36 -46.66
N SER A 38 15.10 -8.50 -46.73
CA SER A 38 14.24 -8.50 -45.54
C SER A 38 14.29 -9.89 -44.88
N LYS A 39 15.01 -9.95 -43.75
CA LYS A 39 15.04 -11.09 -42.83
C LYS A 39 13.64 -11.30 -42.25
N SER A 40 13.07 -12.48 -42.48
CA SER A 40 11.89 -12.97 -41.76
C SER A 40 12.30 -13.36 -40.33
N SER A 41 11.73 -12.64 -39.36
CA SER A 41 11.93 -12.85 -37.93
C SER A 41 11.25 -14.14 -37.44
N PRO A 42 11.86 -14.90 -36.52
CA PRO A 42 11.28 -16.14 -36.01
C PRO A 42 10.10 -15.84 -35.09
N LYS A 43 9.02 -16.62 -35.25
CA LYS A 43 7.82 -16.58 -34.39
C LYS A 43 8.22 -16.90 -32.95
N SER A 44 8.25 -15.87 -32.10
CA SER A 44 8.38 -16.00 -30.65
C SER A 44 7.13 -16.69 -30.10
N SER A 45 7.27 -17.97 -29.76
CA SER A 45 6.34 -18.65 -28.86
C SER A 45 6.38 -17.92 -27.53
N ARG A 46 5.33 -17.17 -27.19
CA ARG A 46 5.12 -16.63 -25.84
C ARG A 46 5.15 -17.81 -24.88
N LYS A 47 6.28 -18.02 -24.19
CA LYS A 47 6.36 -18.92 -23.05
C LYS A 47 5.39 -18.39 -22.01
N THR A 48 4.34 -19.14 -21.74
CA THR A 48 3.48 -18.94 -20.57
C THR A 48 4.39 -18.90 -19.35
N PRO A 49 4.27 -17.90 -18.46
CA PRO A 49 5.03 -17.92 -17.22
C PRO A 49 4.70 -19.22 -16.46
N PRO A 50 5.66 -19.81 -15.73
CA PRO A 50 5.41 -21.01 -14.94
C PRO A 50 4.25 -20.75 -13.96
N PRO A 51 3.46 -21.77 -13.60
CA PRO A 51 2.39 -21.59 -12.63
C PRO A 51 3.02 -21.12 -11.32
N ILE A 52 2.71 -19.87 -10.94
CA ILE A 52 3.08 -19.33 -9.64
C ILE A 52 2.36 -20.19 -8.61
N LEU A 53 3.15 -20.97 -7.86
CA LEU A 53 2.74 -21.82 -6.74
C LEU A 53 1.74 -21.08 -5.84
N ASP A 54 0.80 -21.81 -5.25
CA ASP A 54 -0.36 -21.37 -4.46
C ASP A 54 -0.15 -20.12 -3.59
N GLN A 55 -0.31 -18.93 -4.18
CA GLN A 55 -0.43 -17.70 -3.39
C GLN A 55 -1.80 -17.69 -2.70
N PRO A 56 -1.84 -17.54 -1.36
CA PRO A 56 -3.11 -17.55 -0.64
C PRO A 56 -3.93 -16.34 -1.04
N ARG A 57 -5.22 -16.59 -1.29
CA ARG A 57 -6.17 -15.56 -1.69
C ARG A 57 -6.52 -14.68 -0.49
N GLU A 58 -6.66 -13.38 -0.73
CA GLU A 58 -6.98 -12.44 0.34
C GLU A 58 -7.88 -11.30 -0.12
N LEU A 59 -8.64 -10.77 0.82
CA LEU A 59 -9.49 -9.60 0.66
C LEU A 59 -9.10 -8.54 1.68
N VAL A 60 -8.92 -7.31 1.21
CA VAL A 60 -8.75 -6.14 2.07
C VAL A 60 -10.01 -5.30 1.98
N VAL A 61 -10.62 -5.01 3.11
CA VAL A 61 -11.78 -4.12 3.22
C VAL A 61 -11.30 -2.77 3.74
N LEU A 62 -11.36 -1.75 2.89
CA LEU A 62 -11.01 -0.37 3.22
C LEU A 62 -12.26 0.39 3.63
N THR A 63 -12.27 0.88 4.86
CA THR A 63 -13.33 1.73 5.40
C THR A 63 -12.72 2.81 6.28
N GLY A 64 -13.55 3.67 6.86
CA GLY A 64 -13.09 4.76 7.71
C GLY A 64 -13.81 6.08 7.46
N ILE A 65 -13.38 7.08 8.21
CA ILE A 65 -13.98 8.42 8.22
C ILE A 65 -13.86 9.06 6.83
N SER A 66 -14.91 9.77 6.41
CA SER A 66 -14.91 10.45 5.13
C SER A 66 -13.86 11.56 5.13
N GLY A 67 -12.98 11.57 4.12
CA GLY A 67 -11.81 12.46 4.05
C GLY A 67 -10.52 11.88 4.66
N ALA A 68 -10.55 10.66 5.23
CA ALA A 68 -9.35 9.99 5.74
C ALA A 68 -8.43 9.40 4.65
N GLY A 69 -8.79 9.51 3.37
CA GLY A 69 -7.92 9.07 2.27
C GLY A 69 -8.21 7.67 1.70
N LYS A 70 -9.43 7.13 1.89
CA LYS A 70 -9.89 5.83 1.34
C LYS A 70 -9.52 5.62 -0.14
N LEU A 71 -9.76 6.63 -0.98
CA LEU A 71 -9.45 6.54 -2.42
C LEU A 71 -7.94 6.47 -2.70
N SER A 72 -7.13 7.25 -1.97
CA SER A 72 -5.67 7.20 -2.09
C SER A 72 -5.12 5.85 -1.63
N ALA A 73 -5.71 5.30 -0.56
CA ALA A 73 -5.37 3.98 -0.07
C ALA A 73 -5.72 2.88 -1.09
N LEU A 74 -6.92 2.92 -1.68
CA LEU A 74 -7.37 1.95 -2.68
C LEU A 74 -6.44 1.92 -3.91
N LYS A 75 -5.98 3.10 -4.36
CA LYS A 75 -4.97 3.20 -5.43
C LYS A 75 -3.64 2.56 -5.06
N ALA A 76 -3.17 2.73 -3.82
CA ALA A 76 -1.96 2.06 -3.36
C ALA A 76 -2.09 0.53 -3.43
N PHE A 77 -3.26 -0.02 -3.10
CA PHE A 77 -3.53 -1.45 -3.28
C PHE A 77 -3.55 -1.88 -4.76
N GLU A 78 -4.07 -1.05 -5.68
CA GLU A 78 -3.97 -1.33 -7.14
C GLU A 78 -2.51 -1.45 -7.58
N ASP A 79 -1.65 -0.55 -7.09
CA ASP A 79 -0.22 -0.56 -7.40
C ASP A 79 0.50 -1.82 -6.87
N LEU A 80 0.00 -2.39 -5.78
CA LEU A 80 0.48 -3.68 -5.23
C LEU A 80 -0.07 -4.90 -6.02
N GLY A 81 -0.92 -4.68 -7.03
CA GLY A 81 -1.53 -5.73 -7.82
C GLY A 81 -2.73 -6.39 -7.15
N PHE A 82 -3.47 -5.66 -6.31
CA PHE A 82 -4.81 -6.05 -5.86
C PHE A 82 -5.83 -5.67 -6.93
N TYR A 83 -6.86 -6.49 -7.08
CA TYR A 83 -8.06 -6.12 -7.81
C TYR A 83 -8.91 -5.20 -6.93
N SER A 84 -8.92 -3.90 -7.27
CA SER A 84 -9.56 -2.89 -6.45
C SER A 84 -10.96 -2.51 -6.96
N VAL A 85 -11.92 -2.39 -6.03
CA VAL A 85 -13.28 -1.90 -6.31
C VAL A 85 -13.65 -0.82 -5.32
N ASP A 86 -14.00 0.37 -5.81
CA ASP A 86 -14.45 1.48 -4.96
C ASP A 86 -15.97 1.44 -4.73
N ASN A 87 -16.39 1.95 -3.58
CA ASN A 87 -17.80 2.17 -3.22
C ASN A 87 -18.68 0.91 -3.37
N LEU A 88 -18.18 -0.25 -2.92
CA LEU A 88 -18.95 -1.49 -2.92
C LEU A 88 -19.99 -1.47 -1.78
N PRO A 89 -21.29 -1.66 -2.07
CA PRO A 89 -22.32 -1.79 -1.05
C PRO A 89 -22.02 -2.94 -0.08
N LEU A 90 -22.27 -2.71 1.21
CA LEU A 90 -21.97 -3.67 2.28
C LEU A 90 -22.61 -5.06 2.05
N GLU A 91 -23.82 -5.10 1.51
CA GLU A 91 -24.56 -6.34 1.25
C GLU A 91 -23.93 -7.20 0.13
N LEU A 92 -23.10 -6.61 -0.73
CA LEU A 92 -22.44 -7.30 -1.83
C LEU A 92 -21.08 -7.88 -1.46
N ILE A 93 -20.53 -7.55 -0.28
CA ILE A 93 -19.22 -8.07 0.15
C ILE A 93 -19.18 -9.60 0.18
N PRO A 94 -20.18 -10.33 0.73
CA PRO A 94 -20.16 -11.80 0.71
C PRO A 94 -20.09 -12.38 -0.70
N ARG A 95 -20.93 -11.88 -1.61
CA ARG A 95 -20.95 -12.34 -3.01
C ARG A 95 -19.63 -12.04 -3.72
N PHE A 96 -19.03 -10.88 -3.42
CA PHE A 96 -17.74 -10.53 -3.97
C PHE A 96 -16.63 -11.46 -3.44
N ALA A 97 -16.65 -11.78 -2.16
CA ALA A 97 -15.72 -12.75 -1.57
C ALA A 97 -15.85 -14.13 -2.21
N ASP A 98 -17.08 -14.61 -2.46
CA ASP A 98 -17.33 -15.86 -3.18
C ASP A 98 -16.75 -15.84 -4.61
N LEU A 99 -16.89 -14.70 -5.32
CA LEU A 99 -16.32 -14.53 -6.66
C LEU A 99 -14.79 -14.57 -6.65
N VAL A 100 -14.15 -13.88 -5.69
CA VAL A 100 -12.69 -13.91 -5.53
C VAL A 100 -12.22 -15.31 -5.17
N HIS A 101 -12.94 -16.00 -4.28
CA HIS A 101 -12.67 -17.39 -3.93
C HIS A 101 -12.88 -18.36 -5.11
N GLY A 102 -13.83 -18.09 -6.01
CA GLY A 102 -14.03 -18.91 -7.22
C GLY A 102 -13.07 -18.58 -8.36
N SER A 103 -12.47 -17.39 -8.35
CA SER A 103 -11.66 -16.89 -9.47
C SER A 103 -10.26 -17.50 -9.51
N ARG A 104 -9.78 -17.78 -10.74
CA ARG A 104 -8.37 -18.17 -10.99
C ARG A 104 -7.47 -16.96 -11.25
N GLU A 105 -8.07 -15.83 -11.63
CA GLU A 105 -7.37 -14.61 -12.02
C GLU A 105 -7.23 -13.65 -10.84
N ILE A 106 -8.29 -13.50 -10.03
CA ILE A 106 -8.31 -12.60 -8.89
C ILE A 106 -7.85 -13.37 -7.66
N ARG A 107 -6.59 -13.20 -7.27
CA ARG A 107 -6.05 -13.77 -6.03
C ARG A 107 -6.08 -12.80 -4.86
N ARG A 108 -5.89 -11.51 -5.11
CA ARG A 108 -5.88 -10.46 -4.09
C ARG A 108 -6.85 -9.38 -4.50
N ALA A 109 -7.73 -8.97 -3.60
CA ALA A 109 -8.72 -7.94 -3.89
C ALA A 109 -8.78 -6.91 -2.75
N ALA A 110 -8.98 -5.64 -3.10
CA ALA A 110 -9.18 -4.56 -2.14
C ALA A 110 -10.51 -3.87 -2.45
N ILE A 111 -11.36 -3.68 -1.45
CA ILE A 111 -12.66 -3.06 -1.65
C ILE A 111 -12.81 -1.83 -0.77
N GLY A 112 -13.14 -0.69 -1.38
CA GLY A 112 -13.58 0.50 -0.68
C GLY A 112 -15.04 0.36 -0.31
N VAL A 113 -15.33 0.40 0.99
CA VAL A 113 -16.70 0.29 1.51
C VAL A 113 -17.08 1.62 2.15
N ASP A 114 -18.18 2.17 1.67
CA ASP A 114 -18.82 3.33 2.28
C ASP A 114 -20.06 2.87 3.05
N ILE A 115 -19.95 2.83 4.37
CA ILE A 115 -20.98 2.23 5.22
C ILE A 115 -22.04 3.30 5.51
N ARG A 116 -23.12 3.25 4.74
CA ARG A 116 -24.28 4.15 4.87
C ARG A 116 -25.14 3.81 6.10
N GLU A 117 -25.98 4.77 6.49
CA GLU A 117 -26.91 4.63 7.62
C GLU A 117 -27.77 3.36 7.53
N GLY A 118 -27.98 2.69 8.67
CA GLY A 118 -28.81 1.47 8.80
C GLY A 118 -28.12 0.14 8.50
N LEU A 119 -26.90 0.17 7.92
CA LEU A 119 -26.15 -1.04 7.57
C LEU A 119 -24.93 -1.28 8.49
N ILE A 120 -24.55 -0.30 9.29
CA ILE A 120 -23.38 -0.35 10.19
C ILE A 120 -23.44 -1.53 11.16
N GLU A 121 -24.59 -1.74 11.81
CA GLU A 121 -24.78 -2.82 12.79
C GLU A 121 -24.64 -4.22 12.18
N ARG A 122 -24.86 -4.33 10.86
CA ARG A 122 -24.72 -5.59 10.12
C ARG A 122 -23.28 -5.88 9.72
N PHE A 123 -22.38 -4.88 9.76
CA PHE A 123 -21.00 -5.01 9.32
C PHE A 123 -20.26 -6.16 10.02
N PRO A 124 -20.29 -6.32 11.36
CA PRO A 124 -19.60 -7.42 12.04
C PRO A 124 -20.14 -8.80 11.63
N ALA A 125 -21.46 -8.93 11.45
CA ALA A 125 -22.08 -10.18 11.05
C ALA A 125 -21.68 -10.58 9.62
N ILE A 126 -21.68 -9.61 8.69
CA ILE A 126 -21.24 -9.80 7.30
C ILE A 126 -19.75 -10.15 7.26
N LEU A 127 -18.91 -9.43 8.01
CA LEU A 127 -17.49 -9.70 8.10
C LEU A 127 -17.21 -11.13 8.60
N LYS A 128 -17.99 -11.61 9.59
CA LYS A 128 -17.89 -13.00 10.08
C LYS A 128 -18.25 -14.03 9.02
N GLN A 129 -19.20 -13.73 8.12
CA GLN A 129 -19.52 -14.62 6.99
C GLN A 129 -18.38 -14.64 5.97
N VAL A 130 -17.89 -13.46 5.60
CA VAL A 130 -16.82 -13.27 4.60
C VAL A 130 -15.53 -13.95 5.03
N ARG A 131 -15.13 -13.80 6.30
CA ARG A 131 -13.93 -14.42 6.88
C ARG A 131 -13.96 -15.96 6.86
N LYS A 132 -15.12 -16.59 6.73
CA LYS A 132 -15.23 -18.06 6.57
C LYS A 132 -14.85 -18.52 5.16
N VAL A 133 -15.00 -17.65 4.17
CA VAL A 133 -14.78 -17.95 2.75
C VAL A 133 -13.37 -17.53 2.32
N LEU A 134 -12.91 -16.38 2.81
CA LEU A 134 -11.68 -15.76 2.33
C LEU A 134 -10.96 -15.06 3.49
N PRO A 135 -9.63 -15.25 3.67
CA PRO A 135 -8.81 -14.45 4.57
C PRO A 135 -9.05 -12.96 4.29
N THR A 136 -9.56 -12.25 5.31
CA THR A 136 -10.03 -10.88 5.13
C THR A 136 -9.49 -9.96 6.22
N THR A 137 -8.80 -8.90 5.78
CA THR A 137 -8.26 -7.84 6.64
C THR A 137 -9.07 -6.57 6.48
N VAL A 138 -9.54 -6.00 7.59
CA VAL A 138 -10.26 -4.73 7.61
C VAL A 138 -9.31 -3.60 8.00
N VAL A 139 -9.12 -2.65 7.09
CA VAL A 139 -8.32 -1.45 7.28
C VAL A 139 -9.25 -0.27 7.50
N TYR A 140 -9.11 0.38 8.65
CA TYR A 140 -9.88 1.56 9.03
C TYR A 140 -8.99 2.79 9.03
N LEU A 141 -9.30 3.73 8.14
CA LEU A 141 -8.57 4.99 8.00
C LEU A 141 -9.24 6.10 8.82
N GLU A 142 -8.44 6.80 9.61
CA GLU A 142 -8.89 7.97 10.35
C GLU A 142 -7.91 9.14 10.28
N ALA A 143 -8.33 10.29 10.81
CA ALA A 143 -7.50 11.45 11.08
C ALA A 143 -8.21 12.30 12.15
N SER A 144 -7.50 13.27 12.73
CA SER A 144 -8.13 14.23 13.66
C SER A 144 -9.17 15.09 12.95
N ASP A 145 -10.15 15.57 13.72
CA ASP A 145 -11.23 16.43 13.20
C ASP A 145 -10.67 17.67 12.49
N ASP A 146 -9.62 18.30 13.04
CA ASP A 146 -8.99 19.48 12.45
C ASP A 146 -8.35 19.19 11.08
N VAL A 147 -7.70 18.02 10.94
CA VAL A 147 -7.10 17.60 9.66
C VAL A 147 -8.20 17.33 8.63
N LEU A 148 -9.27 16.66 9.03
CA LEU A 148 -10.39 16.35 8.12
C LEU A 148 -11.10 17.63 7.66
N VAL A 149 -11.39 18.56 8.57
CA VAL A 149 -11.97 19.88 8.23
C VAL A 149 -11.08 20.61 7.22
N ARG A 150 -9.76 20.63 7.44
CA ARG A 150 -8.81 21.23 6.51
C ARG A 150 -8.85 20.57 5.13
N ARG A 151 -8.86 19.24 5.05
CA ARG A 151 -8.94 18.49 3.78
C ARG A 151 -10.25 18.77 3.00
N TYR A 152 -11.37 18.88 3.71
CA TYR A 152 -12.64 19.26 3.09
C TYR A 152 -12.63 20.69 2.55
N SER A 153 -12.00 21.62 3.29
CA SER A 153 -11.79 23.00 2.83
C SER A 153 -10.92 23.07 1.57
N GLU A 154 -9.82 22.30 1.54
CA GLU A 154 -8.89 22.22 0.41
C GLU A 154 -9.53 21.60 -0.85
N THR A 155 -10.29 20.51 -0.68
CA THR A 155 -10.92 19.81 -1.82
C THR A 155 -12.23 20.44 -2.27
N ARG A 156 -12.82 21.34 -1.47
CA ARG A 156 -14.14 21.95 -1.66
C ARG A 156 -15.27 20.94 -1.92
N ARG A 157 -15.07 19.68 -1.53
CA ARG A 157 -16.09 18.64 -1.69
C ARG A 157 -17.08 18.72 -0.54
N PRO A 158 -18.39 18.55 -0.79
CA PRO A 158 -19.36 18.47 0.28
C PRO A 158 -19.16 17.17 1.08
N HIS A 159 -19.44 17.21 2.38
CA HIS A 159 -19.47 16.01 3.20
C HIS A 159 -20.62 15.09 2.77
N PRO A 160 -20.43 13.76 2.61
CA PRO A 160 -21.46 12.85 2.08
C PRO A 160 -22.79 12.85 2.86
N LEU A 161 -22.72 13.02 4.19
CA LEU A 161 -23.87 13.10 5.10
C LEU A 161 -24.43 14.53 5.28
N GLY A 162 -23.81 15.55 4.66
CA GLY A 162 -24.08 16.96 4.92
C GLY A 162 -25.23 17.53 4.11
N ARG A 163 -26.48 17.14 4.40
CA ARG A 163 -27.66 17.94 3.99
C ARG A 163 -28.05 18.88 5.14
N GLY A 164 -27.29 19.96 5.33
CA GLY A 164 -27.66 21.07 6.21
C GLY A 164 -26.84 21.27 7.50
N GLU A 165 -25.82 20.44 7.77
CA GLU A 165 -24.94 20.59 8.94
C GLU A 165 -23.53 21.08 8.59
N THR A 166 -22.80 21.64 9.58
CA THR A 166 -21.40 22.02 9.41
C THR A 166 -20.51 20.78 9.20
N VAL A 167 -19.39 20.94 8.50
CA VAL A 167 -18.43 19.86 8.21
C VAL A 167 -17.96 19.18 9.50
N ILE A 168 -17.62 19.97 10.53
CA ILE A 168 -17.15 19.44 11.82
C ILE A 168 -18.23 18.61 12.54
N ARG A 169 -19.51 19.03 12.49
CA ARG A 169 -20.60 18.29 13.10
C ARG A 169 -20.85 16.98 12.36
N SER A 170 -20.75 17.01 11.03
CA SER A 170 -20.86 15.82 10.18
C SER A 170 -19.76 14.80 10.47
N ILE A 171 -18.51 15.25 10.61
CA ILE A 171 -17.35 14.40 10.97
C ILE A 171 -17.56 13.75 12.34
N ARG A 172 -17.96 14.52 13.35
CA ARG A 172 -18.20 13.99 14.71
C ARG A 172 -19.34 12.99 14.76
N SER A 173 -20.41 13.25 14.01
CA SER A 173 -21.55 12.33 13.86
C SER A 173 -21.11 11.03 13.19
N GLU A 174 -20.34 11.12 12.10
CA GLU A 174 -19.79 9.97 11.39
C GLU A 174 -18.87 9.13 12.29
N ARG A 175 -17.99 9.76 13.07
CA ARG A 175 -17.10 9.06 14.01
C ARG A 175 -17.89 8.21 15.00
N LYS A 176 -18.85 8.80 15.71
CA LYS A 176 -19.72 8.07 16.67
C LYS A 176 -20.44 6.90 16.01
N ARG A 177 -20.85 7.06 14.75
CA ARG A 177 -21.57 6.03 14.00
C ARG A 177 -20.65 4.90 13.58
N LEU A 178 -19.42 5.19 13.18
CA LEU A 178 -18.46 4.20 12.71
C LEU A 178 -17.68 3.53 13.86
N ASP A 179 -17.86 3.93 15.11
CA ASP A 179 -17.23 3.28 16.28
C ASP A 179 -17.39 1.74 16.29
N PRO A 180 -18.57 1.14 15.98
CA PRO A 180 -18.70 -0.32 15.91
C PRO A 180 -17.82 -0.96 14.82
N VAL A 181 -17.60 -0.24 13.71
CA VAL A 181 -16.76 -0.69 12.58
C VAL A 181 -15.29 -0.56 12.97
N ARG A 182 -14.92 0.56 13.60
CA ARG A 182 -13.57 0.82 14.11
C ARG A 182 -13.13 -0.26 15.10
N ASN A 183 -14.03 -0.71 15.97
CA ASN A 183 -13.75 -1.74 16.98
C ASN A 183 -13.50 -3.14 16.41
N VAL A 184 -13.95 -3.42 15.18
CA VAL A 184 -13.73 -4.71 14.51
C VAL A 184 -12.67 -4.63 13.40
N ALA A 185 -12.01 -3.47 13.26
CA ALA A 185 -10.94 -3.29 12.31
C ALA A 185 -9.67 -4.01 12.77
N ASP A 186 -8.98 -4.65 11.84
CA ASP A 186 -7.72 -5.34 12.11
C ASP A 186 -6.54 -4.36 12.09
N VAL A 187 -6.64 -3.33 11.25
CA VAL A 187 -5.61 -2.29 11.08
C VAL A 187 -6.24 -0.91 11.18
N LEU A 188 -5.70 -0.08 12.08
CA LEU A 188 -6.06 1.32 12.22
C LEU A 188 -4.93 2.20 11.69
N ILE A 189 -5.24 3.06 10.72
CA ILE A 189 -4.25 3.97 10.11
C ILE A 189 -4.68 5.41 10.38
N ASP A 190 -3.94 6.11 11.23
CA ASP A 190 -4.06 7.56 11.38
C ASP A 190 -3.33 8.27 10.23
N THR A 191 -4.10 8.82 9.32
CA THR A 191 -3.61 9.53 8.14
C THR A 191 -3.29 11.00 8.40
N GLY A 192 -3.45 11.48 9.64
CA GLY A 192 -3.33 12.89 10.00
C GLY A 192 -1.97 13.52 9.65
N LYS A 193 -0.90 12.71 9.71
CA LYS A 193 0.48 13.15 9.44
C LYS A 193 0.98 12.78 8.04
N PHE A 194 0.18 12.07 7.26
CA PHE A 194 0.57 11.59 5.93
C PHE A 194 0.10 12.52 4.83
N ASN A 195 1.00 12.81 3.90
CA ASN A 195 0.64 13.20 2.54
C ASN A 195 0.27 11.96 1.70
N VAL A 196 -0.20 12.17 0.46
CA VAL A 196 -0.66 11.07 -0.42
C VAL A 196 0.45 10.05 -0.73
N HIS A 197 1.68 10.51 -0.90
CA HIS A 197 2.83 9.64 -1.18
C HIS A 197 3.26 8.85 0.06
N GLU A 198 3.25 9.49 1.23
CA GLU A 198 3.57 8.84 2.52
C GLU A 198 2.53 7.78 2.88
N LEU A 199 1.23 8.07 2.69
CA LEU A 199 0.16 7.08 2.90
C LEU A 199 0.32 5.88 1.95
N ARG A 200 0.64 6.14 0.68
CA ARG A 200 0.91 5.09 -0.31
C ARG A 200 2.13 4.25 0.08
N ALA A 201 3.23 4.89 0.48
CA ALA A 201 4.43 4.18 0.94
C ALA A 201 4.13 3.33 2.18
N HIS A 202 3.34 3.85 3.12
CA HIS A 202 2.93 3.12 4.32
C HIS A 202 2.10 1.88 3.99
N ILE A 203 1.11 2.01 3.10
CA ILE A 203 0.28 0.87 2.65
C ILE A 203 1.12 -0.13 1.88
N ASN A 204 1.96 0.32 0.95
CA ASN A 204 2.86 -0.56 0.22
C ASN A 204 3.72 -1.35 1.19
N GLN A 205 4.34 -0.67 2.13
CA GLN A 205 5.20 -1.33 3.09
C GLN A 205 4.48 -2.35 3.97
N GLN A 206 3.22 -2.09 4.33
CA GLN A 206 2.43 -2.97 5.18
C GLN A 206 1.86 -4.19 4.43
N PHE A 207 1.50 -4.02 3.15
CA PHE A 207 0.77 -5.02 2.36
C PHE A 207 1.56 -5.61 1.18
N GLU A 208 2.77 -5.13 0.92
CA GLU A 208 3.69 -5.71 -0.05
C GLU A 208 4.22 -7.04 0.51
N ARG A 209 3.69 -8.15 -0.02
CA ARG A 209 4.27 -9.47 0.18
C ARG A 209 5.67 -9.50 -0.45
N GLY A 210 6.69 -9.25 0.37
CA GLY A 210 7.97 -9.93 0.22
C GLY A 210 7.79 -11.38 0.64
N ASP A 211 8.59 -12.28 0.08
CA ASP A 211 8.52 -13.75 0.22
C ASP A 211 8.82 -14.29 1.63
N HIS A 212 8.49 -13.55 2.69
CA HIS A 212 8.74 -13.91 4.07
C HIS A 212 7.46 -13.82 4.89
N ASP A 213 6.87 -15.00 5.09
CA ASP A 213 5.80 -15.32 6.01
C ASP A 213 6.18 -14.97 7.47
N ARG A 214 6.14 -13.67 7.80
CA ARG A 214 6.26 -13.18 9.17
C ARG A 214 5.24 -12.06 9.33
N GLY A 215 4.09 -12.36 9.93
CA GLY A 215 3.02 -11.40 10.26
C GLY A 215 3.40 -10.29 11.26
N LEU A 216 4.69 -10.00 11.40
CA LEU A 216 5.25 -8.98 12.29
C LEU A 216 5.82 -7.83 11.43
N LEU A 217 5.18 -6.67 11.51
CA LEU A 217 5.62 -5.44 10.87
C LEU A 217 6.62 -4.72 11.76
N ILE A 218 7.86 -4.57 11.28
CA ILE A 218 8.94 -3.95 12.07
C ILE A 218 9.07 -2.48 11.66
N SER A 219 9.24 -1.58 12.62
CA SER A 219 9.52 -0.16 12.39
C SER A 219 10.75 0.27 13.17
N THR A 220 11.76 0.80 12.50
CA THR A 220 12.89 1.52 13.11
C THR A 220 12.58 3.01 13.15
N THR A 221 12.55 3.61 14.33
CA THR A 221 12.20 5.03 14.50
C THR A 221 13.32 5.79 15.18
N SER A 222 13.73 6.93 14.65
CA SER A 222 14.66 7.82 15.35
C SER A 222 13.93 8.97 16.05
N PHE A 223 14.38 9.32 17.25
CA PHE A 223 13.82 10.44 18.00
C PHE A 223 14.87 11.18 18.83
N GLY A 224 14.46 12.32 19.39
CA GLY A 224 15.19 13.16 20.34
C GLY A 224 14.56 13.10 21.73
N PHE A 225 15.36 12.74 22.75
CA PHE A 225 14.90 12.69 24.15
C PHE A 225 14.38 14.03 24.66
N LYS A 226 14.86 15.16 24.12
CA LYS A 226 14.32 16.50 24.45
C LYS A 226 12.82 16.63 24.16
N ASN A 227 12.29 15.81 23.24
CA ASN A 227 10.88 15.79 22.83
C ASN A 227 10.13 14.54 23.39
N GLY A 228 10.71 13.84 24.36
CA GLY A 228 10.13 12.63 24.97
C GLY A 228 10.29 11.36 24.11
N VAL A 229 9.97 10.19 24.67
CA VAL A 229 10.00 8.90 23.94
C VAL A 229 8.72 8.76 23.10
N PRO A 230 8.77 8.24 21.85
CA PRO A 230 7.55 7.97 21.08
C PRO A 230 6.67 6.95 21.80
N THR A 231 5.37 7.25 21.93
CA THR A 231 4.41 6.44 22.71
C THR A 231 4.16 5.06 22.12
N ASP A 232 4.47 4.89 20.84
CA ASP A 232 4.34 3.67 20.05
C ASP A 232 5.62 2.81 20.05
N SER A 233 6.63 3.14 20.87
CA SER A 233 7.89 2.39 20.97
C SER A 233 7.75 1.14 21.82
N ASP A 234 8.13 -0.02 21.29
CA ASP A 234 8.23 -1.27 22.04
C ASP A 234 9.62 -1.47 22.66
N LEU A 235 10.66 -1.17 21.87
CA LEU A 235 12.05 -1.23 22.29
C LEU A 235 12.67 0.15 22.12
N VAL A 236 13.39 0.64 23.14
CA VAL A 236 14.01 1.96 23.13
C VAL A 236 15.49 1.85 23.46
N PHE A 237 16.33 2.35 22.55
CA PHE A 237 17.77 2.35 22.71
C PHE A 237 18.32 3.78 22.77
N ASP A 238 19.00 4.10 23.86
CA ASP A 238 19.68 5.39 24.03
C ASP A 238 21.06 5.36 23.35
N VAL A 239 21.25 6.23 22.36
CA VAL A 239 22.52 6.37 21.62
C VAL A 239 23.25 7.68 21.93
N ARG A 240 22.90 8.37 23.03
CA ARG A 240 23.57 9.61 23.45
C ARG A 240 25.03 9.42 23.85
N PHE A 241 25.44 8.19 24.16
CA PHE A 241 26.83 7.84 24.48
C PHE A 241 27.74 7.81 23.24
N LEU A 242 27.18 7.73 22.03
CA LEU A 242 27.96 7.73 20.80
C LEU A 242 28.59 9.11 20.51
N PRO A 243 29.75 9.15 19.83
CA PRO A 243 30.43 10.41 19.45
C PRO A 243 29.49 11.38 18.74
N ASN A 244 29.50 12.63 19.20
CA ASN A 244 28.48 13.60 18.84
C ASN A 244 28.89 14.45 17.62
N PRO A 245 28.25 14.29 16.45
CA PRO A 245 28.60 15.04 15.24
C PRO A 245 28.38 16.55 15.39
N HIS A 246 27.56 16.98 16.36
CA HIS A 246 27.26 18.39 16.61
C HIS A 246 28.51 19.25 16.94
N PHE A 247 29.58 18.64 17.43
CA PHE A 247 30.83 19.37 17.70
C PHE A 247 31.58 19.76 16.43
N ILE A 248 31.27 19.14 15.29
CA ILE A 248 31.81 19.50 13.98
C ILE A 248 30.88 20.55 13.36
N PRO A 249 31.33 21.82 13.17
CA PRO A 249 30.47 22.90 12.70
C PRO A 249 29.75 22.58 11.38
N GLU A 250 30.44 21.90 10.47
CA GLU A 250 29.93 21.50 9.16
C GLU A 250 28.78 20.49 9.24
N PHE A 251 28.69 19.69 10.32
CA PHE A 251 27.67 18.67 10.50
C PHE A 251 26.43 19.17 11.25
N ARG A 252 26.53 20.31 11.94
CA ARG A 252 25.39 20.91 12.67
C ARG A 252 24.12 21.08 11.82
N PRO A 253 24.17 21.64 10.59
CA PRO A 253 22.97 21.81 9.77
C PRO A 253 22.50 20.51 9.10
N LEU A 254 23.33 19.47 9.08
CA LEU A 254 23.05 18.21 8.38
C LEU A 254 22.24 17.26 9.25
N THR A 255 21.73 16.18 8.66
CA THR A 255 21.04 15.11 9.38
C THR A 255 21.83 13.80 9.29
N GLY A 256 21.44 12.79 10.08
CA GLY A 256 22.03 11.46 9.98
C GLY A 256 21.77 10.73 8.65
N GLN A 257 20.98 11.31 7.74
CA GLN A 257 20.83 10.84 6.37
C GLN A 257 21.91 11.39 5.42
N ASP A 258 22.60 12.48 5.79
CA ASP A 258 23.74 12.97 5.01
C ASP A 258 24.87 11.94 5.11
N PRO A 259 25.42 11.45 3.98
CA PRO A 259 26.46 10.43 3.97
C PRO A 259 27.67 10.78 4.84
N ARG A 260 28.06 12.06 4.94
CA ARG A 260 29.20 12.50 5.74
C ARG A 260 28.95 12.34 7.24
N VAL A 261 27.73 12.64 7.68
CA VAL A 261 27.32 12.45 9.09
C VAL A 261 27.21 10.97 9.41
N ALA A 262 26.60 10.19 8.51
CA ALA A 262 26.47 8.76 8.68
C ALA A 262 27.86 8.09 8.76
N GLU A 263 28.76 8.39 7.83
CA GLU A 263 30.12 7.87 7.81
C GLU A 263 30.90 8.25 9.06
N TYR A 264 30.80 9.51 9.51
CA TYR A 264 31.40 9.94 10.78
C TYR A 264 30.89 9.10 11.96
N VAL A 265 29.56 8.94 12.11
CA VAL A 265 28.99 8.15 13.21
C VAL A 265 29.43 6.67 13.13
N MET A 266 29.50 6.11 11.92
CA MET A 266 29.90 4.71 11.68
C MET A 266 31.40 4.46 11.76
N SER A 267 32.23 5.51 11.72
CA SER A 267 33.70 5.37 11.79
C SER A 267 34.18 4.84 13.16
N PHE A 268 33.38 5.02 14.21
CA PHE A 268 33.76 4.71 15.58
C PHE A 268 33.52 3.23 15.95
N PRO A 269 34.49 2.55 16.58
CA PRO A 269 34.35 1.15 17.00
C PRO A 269 33.13 0.89 17.89
N GLN A 270 32.87 1.77 18.87
CA GLN A 270 31.74 1.63 19.77
C GLN A 270 30.39 1.69 19.07
N THR A 271 30.29 2.41 17.95
CA THR A 271 29.06 2.45 17.14
C THR A 271 28.82 1.10 16.48
N LYS A 272 29.86 0.51 15.89
CA LYS A 272 29.78 -0.78 15.20
C LYS A 272 29.42 -1.90 16.18
N GLU A 273 30.10 -1.93 17.33
CA GLU A 273 29.85 -2.91 18.39
C GLU A 273 28.43 -2.80 18.95
N PHE A 274 27.95 -1.57 19.18
CA PHE A 274 26.58 -1.35 19.63
C PHE A 274 25.56 -1.88 18.61
N LEU A 275 25.72 -1.54 17.32
CA LEU A 275 24.83 -2.02 16.26
C LEU A 275 24.81 -3.55 16.18
N GLU A 276 25.97 -4.20 16.27
CA GLU A 276 26.08 -5.66 16.25
C GLU A 276 25.35 -6.31 17.43
N ARG A 277 25.54 -5.80 18.65
CA ARG A 277 24.86 -6.31 19.84
C ARG A 277 23.34 -6.12 19.76
N VAL A 278 22.87 -4.96 19.29
CA VAL A 278 21.44 -4.70 19.10
C VAL A 278 20.86 -5.58 18.01
N GLU A 279 21.57 -5.76 16.90
CA GLU A 279 21.17 -6.66 15.81
C GLU A 279 21.00 -8.09 16.32
N GLN A 280 21.99 -8.63 17.03
CA GLN A 280 21.91 -9.97 17.63
C GLN A 280 20.73 -10.11 18.60
N LEU A 281 20.49 -9.09 19.42
CA LEU A 281 19.34 -9.06 20.32
C LEU A 281 18.01 -9.07 19.55
N LEU A 282 17.89 -8.27 18.49
CA LEU A 282 16.67 -8.24 17.66
C LEU A 282 16.46 -9.58 16.96
N LEU A 283 17.50 -10.17 16.38
CA LEU A 283 17.40 -11.48 15.73
C LEU A 283 16.98 -12.59 16.70
N PHE A 284 17.39 -12.50 17.97
CA PHE A 284 16.90 -13.37 19.03
C PHE A 284 15.41 -13.11 19.33
N LEU A 285 14.98 -11.85 19.49
CA LEU A 285 13.62 -11.50 19.90
C LEU A 285 12.56 -11.70 18.80
N LEU A 286 12.90 -11.44 17.55
CA LEU A 286 11.94 -11.39 16.43
C LEU A 286 11.12 -12.69 16.26
N PRO A 287 11.71 -13.90 16.27
CA PRO A 287 10.95 -15.15 16.23
C PRO A 287 9.97 -15.33 17.40
N HIS A 288 10.34 -14.83 18.60
CA HIS A 288 9.50 -14.91 19.78
C HIS A 288 8.29 -13.97 19.67
N TYR A 289 8.48 -12.76 19.17
CA TYR A 289 7.36 -11.84 18.90
C TYR A 289 6.39 -12.39 17.85
N VAL A 290 6.91 -13.02 16.78
CA VAL A 290 6.07 -13.69 15.78
C VAL A 290 5.25 -14.81 16.42
N LYS A 291 5.88 -15.65 17.26
CA LYS A 291 5.20 -16.77 17.95
C LYS A 291 4.13 -16.30 18.94
N GLU A 292 4.34 -15.16 19.59
CA GLU A 292 3.35 -14.51 20.47
C GLU A 292 2.16 -13.92 19.69
N GLY A 293 2.27 -13.80 18.35
CA GLY A 293 1.24 -13.22 17.51
C GLY A 293 1.27 -11.70 17.45
N LYS A 294 2.41 -11.08 17.80
CA LYS A 294 2.59 -9.63 17.73
C LYS A 294 2.58 -9.17 16.27
N SER A 295 1.72 -8.20 15.95
CA SER A 295 1.57 -7.70 14.58
C SER A 295 2.49 -6.53 14.23
N TYR A 296 2.94 -5.76 15.23
CA TYR A 296 3.79 -4.58 15.05
C TYR A 296 4.91 -4.58 16.08
N LEU A 297 6.14 -4.24 15.66
CA LEU A 297 7.28 -4.00 16.54
C LEU A 297 7.95 -2.68 16.19
N THR A 298 7.93 -1.72 17.09
CA THR A 298 8.63 -0.44 16.94
C THR A 298 9.91 -0.43 17.75
N VAL A 299 11.05 -0.35 17.06
CA VAL A 299 12.38 -0.21 17.62
C VAL A 299 12.84 1.25 17.49
N ALA A 300 12.87 1.95 18.62
CA ALA A 300 13.18 3.38 18.68
C ALA A 300 14.63 3.64 19.12
N PHE A 301 15.33 4.50 18.39
CA PHE A 301 16.69 4.98 18.72
C PHE A 301 16.63 6.45 19.12
N GLY A 302 17.14 6.77 20.31
CA GLY A 302 17.06 8.10 20.89
C GLY A 302 18.43 8.77 21.01
N CYS A 303 18.57 9.99 20.48
CA CYS A 303 19.67 10.88 20.85
C CYS A 303 19.12 12.15 21.52
N THR A 304 19.94 13.17 21.83
CA THR A 304 19.39 14.38 22.48
C THR A 304 18.42 15.13 21.57
N GLY A 305 18.83 15.42 20.32
CA GLY A 305 18.10 16.27 19.40
C GLY A 305 17.25 15.56 18.34
N GLY A 306 17.49 14.27 18.11
CA GLY A 306 16.77 13.48 17.11
C GLY A 306 17.16 13.70 15.65
N GLN A 307 18.32 14.35 15.40
CA GLN A 307 18.73 14.81 14.06
C GLN A 307 19.91 14.02 13.46
N HIS A 308 20.92 13.67 14.26
CA HIS A 308 22.18 13.08 13.76
C HIS A 308 22.32 11.60 14.10
N ARG A 309 22.75 11.30 15.34
CA ARG A 309 23.11 9.94 15.79
C ARG A 309 21.95 8.97 15.65
N SER A 310 20.80 9.28 16.24
CA SER A 310 19.65 8.37 16.19
C SER A 310 19.13 8.13 14.77
N VAL A 311 19.19 9.14 13.90
CA VAL A 311 18.81 9.01 12.48
C VAL A 311 19.76 8.03 11.78
N ALA A 312 21.08 8.25 11.89
CA ALA A 312 22.08 7.38 11.27
C ALA A 312 21.99 5.92 11.76
N ILE A 313 21.77 5.72 13.06
CA ILE A 313 21.61 4.39 13.66
C ILE A 313 20.33 3.70 13.19
N ALA A 314 19.20 4.41 13.12
CA ALA A 314 17.94 3.83 12.66
C ALA A 314 18.03 3.40 11.18
N GLU A 315 18.62 4.22 10.32
CA GLU A 315 18.87 3.91 8.91
C GLU A 315 19.74 2.65 8.74
N GLU A 316 20.81 2.56 9.53
CA GLU A 316 21.72 1.43 9.46
C GLU A 316 21.09 0.14 10.01
N MET A 317 20.33 0.23 11.11
CA MET A 317 19.63 -0.93 11.65
C MET A 317 18.60 -1.49 10.66
N LYS A 318 17.88 -0.62 9.94
CA LYS A 318 16.98 -1.06 8.87
C LYS A 318 17.72 -1.87 7.79
N LYS A 319 18.91 -1.43 7.36
CA LYS A 319 19.72 -2.16 6.37
C LYS A 319 20.17 -3.52 6.91
N ARG A 320 20.60 -3.57 8.17
CA ARG A 320 21.01 -4.82 8.84
C ARG A 320 19.86 -5.81 8.94
N LEU A 321 18.69 -5.38 9.38
CA LEU A 321 17.50 -6.22 9.42
C LEU A 321 17.13 -6.75 8.02
N ALA A 322 17.21 -5.90 6.99
CA ALA A 322 16.94 -6.31 5.62
C ALA A 322 17.92 -7.38 5.10
N ALA A 323 19.17 -7.39 5.58
CA ALA A 323 20.15 -8.43 5.25
C ALA A 323 19.81 -9.81 5.88
N HIS A 324 18.92 -9.85 6.87
CA HIS A 324 18.38 -11.07 7.50
C HIS A 324 16.92 -11.34 7.11
N ASP A 325 16.50 -10.84 5.96
CA ASP A 325 15.14 -10.98 5.42
C ASP A 325 14.03 -10.38 6.30
N TYR A 326 14.38 -9.47 7.22
CA TYR A 326 13.41 -8.70 8.00
C TYR A 326 13.25 -7.31 7.39
N ARG A 327 12.09 -7.07 6.76
CA ARG A 327 11.75 -5.73 6.26
C ARG A 327 11.32 -4.83 7.41
N ALA A 328 11.93 -3.65 7.49
CA ALA A 328 11.59 -2.64 8.49
C ALA A 328 11.21 -1.29 7.87
N ASN A 329 10.20 -0.66 8.45
CA ASN A 329 9.77 0.71 8.20
C ASN A 329 10.74 1.67 8.85
N ILE A 330 10.91 2.85 8.27
CA ILE A 330 11.73 3.87 8.90
C ILE A 330 10.96 5.16 9.07
N SER A 331 11.09 5.76 10.24
CA SER A 331 10.54 7.08 10.51
C SER A 331 11.51 7.92 11.35
N HIS A 332 11.53 9.22 11.08
CA HIS A 332 12.39 10.17 11.80
C HIS A 332 11.51 11.25 12.40
N ARG A 333 11.17 11.10 13.69
CA ARG A 333 10.15 11.94 14.34
C ARG A 333 10.56 13.41 14.44
N ASP A 334 11.81 13.64 14.81
CA ASP A 334 12.33 14.96 15.17
C ASP A 334 13.34 15.51 14.15
N MET A 335 13.53 14.81 13.03
CA MET A 335 14.42 15.26 11.97
C MET A 335 13.78 16.43 11.21
N PRO A 336 14.52 17.53 10.97
CA PRO A 336 14.03 18.65 10.18
C PRO A 336 13.63 18.17 8.78
N ARG A 337 12.40 18.47 8.36
CA ARG A 337 11.97 18.23 6.97
C ARG A 337 12.59 19.31 6.09
N LEU A 338 13.30 18.91 5.03
CA LEU A 338 13.75 19.86 4.00
C LEU A 338 12.52 20.41 3.28
N GLU A 339 12.17 21.67 3.55
CA GLU A 339 11.19 22.39 2.74
C GLU A 339 11.75 22.57 1.33
N GLY A 340 11.08 21.96 0.34
CA GLY A 340 11.09 22.35 -1.07
C GLY A 340 12.44 22.71 -1.68
N ALA A 341 13.15 21.70 -2.20
CA ALA A 341 13.94 21.94 -3.40
C ALA A 341 12.98 22.40 -4.51
N LYS A 342 12.81 23.72 -4.65
CA LYS A 342 12.21 24.35 -5.82
C LYS A 342 12.98 23.81 -7.02
N LYS A 343 12.34 22.92 -7.79
CA LYS A 343 12.78 22.60 -9.14
C LYS A 343 12.65 23.88 -9.94
N ALA A 344 13.79 24.49 -10.26
CA ALA A 344 13.92 25.47 -11.32
C ALA A 344 13.79 24.77 -12.67
#